data_AF-A0A7S1LQA6-F1
#
_entry.id   AF-A0A7S1LQA6-F1
#
_cell.length_a   1.000
_cell.length_b   1.000
_cell.length_c   1.000
_cell.angle_alpha   90.00
_cell.angle_beta   90.00
_cell.angle_gamma   90.00
#
_symmetry.space_group_name_H-M   'P 1'
#
loop_
_entity.id
_entity.type
_entity.pdbx_description
1 polymer ?
#
loop_
_entity_poly.entity_id
_entity_poly.type
_entity_poly.pdbx_seq_one_letter_code
_entity_poly.pdbx_strand_id
1 'polypeptide(L)'
;TGAAHPAPRSGCGAAAPAAALAAMLAAGRRPDLPGPQPAQPRAPPPSFSARMHRLNREALLQRFREARPAAGRAVLLFAGGPEPARHDTDHEDVFRQESTFHYLFGVQEPDYLAAISAETGETTLFMPRLPEEDAVWMG
;
A
#
# COMPACT_ATOMS: atom_id res chain seq x y z
N THR A 1 5.32 35.70 16.32
CA THR A 1 6.07 34.72 15.52
C THR A 1 5.15 33.54 15.22
N GLY A 2 4.16 33.69 14.34
CA GLY A 2 4.37 33.69 12.89
C GLY A 2 4.27 32.27 12.31
N ALA A 3 3.21 31.52 12.64
CA ALA A 3 2.93 30.23 12.02
C ALA A 3 1.89 30.43 10.93
N ALA A 4 2.36 30.54 9.68
CA ALA A 4 1.52 30.61 8.50
C ALA A 4 0.79 29.27 8.31
N HIS A 5 -0.54 29.33 8.31
CA HIS A 5 -1.39 28.24 7.83
C HIS A 5 -1.10 27.99 6.34
N PRO A 6 -0.87 26.75 5.88
CA PRO A 6 -0.83 26.48 4.45
C PRO A 6 -2.24 26.60 3.88
N ALA A 7 -2.37 27.44 2.85
CA ALA A 7 -3.60 27.65 2.09
C ALA A 7 -4.16 26.32 1.53
N PRO A 8 -5.50 26.19 1.39
CA PRO A 8 -6.09 25.03 0.73
C PRO A 8 -5.59 24.96 -0.72
N ARG A 9 -5.18 23.77 -1.15
CA ARG A 9 -4.78 23.50 -2.54
C ARG A 9 -5.96 23.74 -3.47
N SER A 10 -6.00 24.93 -4.09
CA SER A 10 -6.85 25.25 -5.23
C SER A 10 -6.44 24.39 -6.42
N GLY A 11 -7.02 23.21 -6.50
CA GLY A 11 -6.81 22.24 -7.57
C GLY A 11 -8.01 21.34 -7.79
N CYS A 12 -9.22 21.79 -7.45
CA CYS A 12 -10.41 21.26 -8.10
C CYS A 12 -10.46 21.92 -9.48
N GLY A 13 -10.11 21.17 -10.52
CA GLY A 13 -10.42 21.58 -11.89
C GLY A 13 -11.90 21.96 -11.93
N ALA A 14 -12.19 23.21 -12.26
CA ALA A 14 -13.56 23.66 -12.41
C ALA A 14 -14.21 22.78 -13.47
N ALA A 15 -15.09 21.87 -13.04
CA ALA A 15 -15.97 21.18 -13.97
C ALA A 15 -16.78 22.29 -14.66
N ALA A 16 -16.58 22.46 -15.97
CA ALA A 16 -17.38 23.40 -16.75
C ALA A 16 -18.86 23.07 -16.49
N PRO A 17 -19.72 24.07 -16.17
CA PRO A 17 -21.11 23.81 -15.87
C PRO A 17 -21.74 23.08 -17.06
N ALA A 18 -22.50 22.01 -16.80
CA ALA A 18 -23.04 21.10 -17.81
C ALA A 18 -23.77 21.80 -18.98
N ALA A 19 -24.32 23.00 -18.75
CA ALA A 19 -24.94 23.84 -19.77
C ALA A 19 -23.95 24.32 -20.86
N ALA A 20 -22.70 24.61 -20.49
CA ALA A 20 -21.66 25.02 -21.45
C ALA A 20 -21.22 23.87 -22.36
N LEU A 21 -21.16 22.65 -21.82
CA LEU A 21 -20.82 21.44 -22.58
C LEU A 21 -21.90 21.09 -23.61
N ALA A 22 -23.18 21.21 -23.22
CA ALA A 22 -24.31 21.00 -24.12
C ALA A 22 -24.34 22.00 -25.29
N ALA A 23 -24.06 23.29 -25.02
CA ALA A 23 -23.97 24.32 -26.06
C ALA A 23 -22.79 24.11 -27.03
N MET A 24 -21.63 23.65 -26.54
CA MET A 24 -20.47 23.35 -27.39
C MET A 24 -20.70 22.15 -28.32
N LEU A 25 -21.34 21.08 -27.80
CA LEU A 25 -21.70 19.91 -28.60
C LEU A 25 -22.74 20.24 -29.67
N ALA A 26 -23.76 21.05 -29.34
CA ALA A 26 -24.75 21.53 -30.31
C ALA A 26 -24.15 22.41 -31.42
N ALA A 27 -23.06 23.13 -31.11
CA ALA A 27 -22.31 23.94 -32.06
C ALA A 27 -21.19 23.17 -32.81
N GLY A 28 -21.13 21.84 -32.69
CA GLY A 28 -20.13 21.00 -33.37
C GLY A 28 -18.69 21.17 -32.87
N ARG A 29 -18.48 21.86 -31.73
CA ARG A 29 -17.16 22.06 -31.14
C ARG A 29 -16.86 20.93 -30.16
N ARG A 30 -15.84 20.11 -30.46
CA ARG A 30 -15.34 19.12 -29.49
C ARG A 30 -14.58 19.85 -28.37
N PRO A 31 -14.81 19.51 -27.10
CA PRO A 31 -13.98 20.01 -26.02
C PRO A 31 -12.55 19.51 -26.23
N ASP A 32 -11.59 20.41 -26.08
CA ASP A 32 -10.18 20.05 -26.11
C ASP A 32 -9.89 19.24 -24.84
N LEU A 33 -9.75 17.93 -24.98
CA LEU A 33 -9.37 17.08 -23.87
C LEU A 33 -7.91 17.38 -23.56
N PRO A 34 -7.55 17.63 -22.29
CA PRO A 34 -6.15 17.73 -21.93
C PRO A 34 -5.46 16.44 -22.41
N GLY A 35 -4.39 16.61 -23.18
CA GLY A 35 -3.56 15.48 -23.61
C GLY A 35 -3.09 14.66 -22.41
N PRO A 36 -2.65 13.41 -22.62
CA PRO A 36 -2.14 12.57 -21.54
C PRO A 36 -1.12 13.36 -20.72
N GLN A 37 -1.46 13.60 -19.45
CA GLN A 37 -0.57 14.31 -18.54
C GLN A 37 0.71 13.48 -18.44
N PRO A 38 1.90 14.08 -18.66
CA PRO A 38 3.14 13.35 -18.44
C PRO A 38 3.16 12.83 -17.01
N ALA A 39 3.56 11.57 -16.83
CA ALA A 39 3.67 10.96 -15.52
C ALA A 39 4.55 11.85 -14.64
N GLN A 40 3.96 12.44 -13.60
CA GLN A 40 4.69 13.25 -12.64
C GLN A 40 5.66 12.33 -11.89
N PRO A 41 6.92 12.74 -11.65
CA PRO A 41 7.83 11.96 -10.83
C PRO A 41 7.20 11.78 -9.45
N ARG A 42 6.91 10.52 -9.10
CA ARG A 42 6.29 10.18 -7.84
C ARG A 42 7.29 10.49 -6.73
N ALA A 43 6.90 11.35 -5.78
CA ALA A 43 7.69 11.58 -4.59
C ALA A 43 8.00 10.23 -3.91
N PRO A 44 9.20 10.05 -3.34
CA PRO A 44 9.52 8.82 -2.63
C PRO A 44 8.48 8.60 -1.52
N PRO A 45 8.05 7.36 -1.29
CA PRO A 45 7.13 7.08 -0.20
C PRO A 45 7.74 7.54 1.12
N PRO A 46 6.93 8.05 2.06
CA PRO A 46 7.41 8.40 3.38
C PRO A 46 8.04 7.15 4.03
N SER A 47 9.20 7.31 4.67
CA SER A 47 9.80 6.23 5.43
C SER A 47 9.10 6.07 6.77
N PHE A 48 8.70 4.85 7.09
CA PHE A 48 8.12 4.51 8.38
C PHE A 48 9.19 3.86 9.27
N SER A 49 9.19 4.20 10.56
CA SER A 49 10.14 3.58 11.51
C SER A 49 9.74 2.14 11.81
N ALA A 50 10.71 1.23 11.90
CA ALA A 50 10.48 -0.15 12.36
C ALA A 50 9.77 -0.22 13.73
N ARG A 51 9.97 0.81 14.58
CA ARG A 51 9.28 0.96 15.87
C ARG A 51 7.76 1.03 15.72
N MET A 52 7.25 1.69 14.68
CA MET A 52 5.80 1.79 14.45
C MET A 52 5.17 0.41 14.27
N HIS A 53 5.74 -0.42 13.40
CA HIS A 53 5.25 -1.78 13.16
C HIS A 53 5.25 -2.63 14.43
N ARG A 54 6.27 -2.49 15.29
CA ARG A 54 6.30 -3.15 16.59
C ARG A 54 5.12 -2.72 17.49
N LEU A 55 4.88 -1.42 17.61
CA LEU A 55 3.76 -0.88 18.40
C LEU A 55 2.41 -1.37 17.88
N ASN A 56 2.27 -1.48 16.56
CA ASN A 56 1.05 -2.01 15.94
C ASN A 56 0.81 -3.48 16.32
N ARG A 57 1.86 -4.31 16.33
CA ARG A 57 1.76 -5.73 16.76
C ARG A 57 1.44 -5.85 18.25
N GLU A 58 2.04 -5.01 19.10
CA GLU A 58 1.73 -4.94 20.54
C GLU A 58 0.24 -4.61 20.76
N ALA A 59 -0.29 -3.59 20.07
CA ALA A 59 -1.70 -3.21 20.16
C ALA A 59 -2.65 -4.31 19.64
N LEU A 60 -2.27 -5.00 18.56
CA LEU A 60 -3.01 -6.15 18.04
C LEU A 60 -3.08 -7.28 19.07
N LEU A 61 -1.94 -7.64 19.67
CA LEU A 61 -1.85 -8.72 20.65
C LEU A 61 -2.65 -8.42 21.91
N GLN A 62 -2.61 -7.17 22.38
CA GLN A 62 -3.42 -6.74 23.52
C GLN A 62 -4.92 -7.00 23.24
N ARG A 63 -5.43 -6.49 22.11
CA ARG A 63 -6.83 -6.67 21.73
C ARG A 63 -7.20 -8.14 21.50
N PHE A 64 -6.29 -8.93 20.93
CA PHE A 64 -6.49 -10.35 20.72
C PHE A 64 -6.67 -11.10 22.06
N ARG A 65 -5.81 -10.82 23.04
CA ARG A 65 -5.88 -11.45 24.37
C ARG A 65 -7.15 -11.06 25.13
N GLU A 66 -7.58 -9.80 25.03
CA GLU A 66 -8.84 -9.33 25.59
C GLU A 66 -10.05 -10.03 24.94
N ALA A 67 -10.05 -10.18 23.61
CA ALA A 67 -11.15 -10.82 22.88
C ALA A 67 -11.16 -12.35 23.00
N ARG A 68 -9.99 -12.97 23.22
CA ARG A 68 -9.79 -14.42 23.23
C ARG A 68 -8.91 -14.86 24.41
N PRO A 69 -9.37 -14.69 25.67
CA PRO A 69 -8.55 -14.97 26.85
C PRO A 69 -8.14 -16.44 26.99
N ALA A 70 -8.91 -17.38 26.44
CA ALA A 70 -8.58 -18.81 26.44
C ALA A 70 -7.56 -19.22 25.37
N ALA A 71 -7.18 -18.33 24.45
CA ALA A 71 -6.31 -18.62 23.31
C ALA A 71 -4.82 -18.35 23.60
N GLY A 72 -4.38 -18.58 24.84
CA GLY A 72 -3.04 -18.21 25.31
C GLY A 72 -1.88 -18.78 24.50
N ARG A 73 -2.08 -19.95 23.86
CA ARG A 73 -1.07 -20.64 23.01
C ARG A 73 -1.33 -20.52 21.50
N ALA A 74 -2.21 -19.61 21.08
CA ALA A 74 -2.51 -19.44 19.66
C ALA A 74 -1.32 -18.82 18.91
N VAL A 75 -1.24 -19.12 17.62
CA VAL A 75 -0.33 -18.46 16.68
C VAL A 75 -1.17 -17.73 15.64
N LEU A 76 -0.90 -16.44 15.46
CA LEU A 76 -1.52 -15.63 14.42
C LEU A 76 -0.63 -15.72 13.17
N LEU A 77 -1.17 -16.29 12.09
CA LEU A 77 -0.47 -16.42 10.82
C LEU A 77 -0.97 -15.37 9.83
N PHE A 78 -0.05 -14.69 9.17
CA PHE A 78 -0.31 -13.68 8.16
C PHE A 78 0.41 -14.06 6.87
N ALA A 79 -0.31 -13.96 5.76
CA ALA A 79 0.27 -14.11 4.44
C ALA A 79 0.43 -12.73 3.79
N GLY A 80 1.62 -12.47 3.26
CA GLY A 80 1.86 -11.36 2.35
C GLY A 80 1.16 -11.59 1.01
N GLY A 81 1.19 -10.55 0.17
CA GLY A 81 0.73 -10.61 -1.19
C GLY A 81 1.71 -11.41 -2.06
N PRO A 82 1.20 -12.18 -3.03
CA PRO A 82 2.03 -12.83 -4.03
C PRO A 82 2.47 -11.83 -5.11
N GLU A 83 3.53 -12.18 -5.83
CA GLU A 83 3.95 -11.44 -7.03
C GLU A 83 2.90 -11.54 -8.15
N PRO A 84 2.35 -10.40 -8.64
CA PRO A 84 1.30 -10.42 -9.66
C PRO A 84 1.89 -10.41 -11.07
N ALA A 85 1.45 -11.37 -11.89
CA ALA A 85 1.66 -11.35 -13.34
C ALA A 85 0.39 -10.88 -14.07
N ARG A 86 0.57 -10.18 -15.19
CA ARG A 86 -0.55 -9.82 -16.07
C ARG A 86 -1.04 -11.05 -16.79
N HIS A 87 -2.08 -11.67 -16.23
CA HIS A 87 -2.68 -12.89 -16.79
C HIS A 87 -1.60 -13.97 -16.99
N ASP A 88 -1.55 -14.58 -18.17
CA ASP A 88 -0.62 -15.64 -18.54
C ASP A 88 0.66 -15.09 -19.23
N THR A 89 0.95 -13.79 -19.06
CA THR A 89 2.17 -13.16 -19.60
C THR A 89 3.25 -13.04 -18.54
N ASP A 90 4.50 -12.91 -18.98
CA ASP A 90 5.69 -12.61 -18.18
C ASP A 90 5.76 -11.15 -17.70
N HIS A 91 4.70 -10.35 -17.89
CA HIS A 91 4.67 -8.97 -17.43
C HIS A 91 4.30 -8.89 -15.94
N GLU A 92 5.28 -8.61 -15.10
CA GLU A 92 5.11 -8.31 -13.68
C GLU A 92 4.57 -6.88 -13.47
N ASP A 93 3.46 -6.76 -12.74
CA ASP A 93 2.96 -5.45 -12.31
C ASP A 93 3.71 -4.98 -11.05
N VAL A 94 3.81 -3.66 -10.85
CA VAL A 94 4.49 -3.11 -9.66
C VAL A 94 3.82 -3.61 -8.38
N PHE A 95 4.56 -4.41 -7.62
CA PHE A 95 4.05 -5.02 -6.41
C PHE A 95 3.67 -3.98 -5.35
N ARG A 96 2.53 -4.22 -4.70
CA ARG A 96 2.07 -3.48 -3.53
C ARG A 96 1.54 -4.46 -2.50
N GLN A 97 2.22 -4.49 -1.36
CA GLN A 97 1.93 -5.41 -0.27
C GLN A 97 0.49 -5.32 0.26
N GLU A 98 -0.03 -6.44 0.75
CA GLU A 98 -1.30 -6.52 1.47
C GLU A 98 -1.27 -5.56 2.67
N SER A 99 -2.35 -4.79 2.84
CA SER A 99 -2.38 -3.66 3.77
C SER A 99 -2.13 -4.02 5.23
N THR A 100 -2.64 -5.17 5.70
CA THR A 100 -2.50 -5.66 7.06
C THR A 100 -1.07 -6.14 7.30
N PHE A 101 -0.51 -6.90 6.36
CA PHE A 101 0.88 -7.35 6.38
C PHE A 101 1.83 -6.17 6.41
N HIS A 102 1.62 -5.19 5.53
CA HIS A 102 2.41 -3.96 5.50
C HIS A 102 2.28 -3.17 6.81
N TYR A 103 1.07 -3.04 7.36
CA TYR A 103 0.83 -2.33 8.62
C TYR A 103 1.56 -2.98 9.81
N LEU A 104 1.57 -4.31 9.89
CA LEU A 104 2.14 -5.05 11.02
C LEU A 104 3.63 -5.31 10.90
N PHE A 105 4.17 -5.49 9.69
CA PHE A 105 5.55 -5.93 9.48
C PHE A 105 6.40 -4.93 8.69
N GLY A 106 5.79 -4.09 7.86
CA GLY A 106 6.51 -3.09 7.06
C GLY A 106 7.27 -3.65 5.86
N VAL A 107 7.19 -4.97 5.63
CA VAL A 107 7.78 -5.66 4.48
C VAL A 107 7.17 -5.12 3.19
N GLN A 108 8.01 -4.96 2.17
CA GLN A 108 7.63 -4.46 0.85
C GLN A 108 7.75 -5.53 -0.23
N GLU A 109 8.44 -6.62 0.06
CA GLU A 109 8.73 -7.74 -0.82
C GLU A 109 7.55 -8.74 -0.86
N PRO A 110 7.30 -9.39 -2.02
CA PRO A 110 6.24 -10.38 -2.17
C PRO A 110 6.59 -11.72 -1.50
N ASP A 111 5.58 -12.58 -1.35
CA ASP A 111 5.72 -13.99 -0.95
C ASP A 111 6.30 -14.24 0.45
N TYR A 112 6.22 -13.24 1.33
CA TYR A 112 6.53 -13.39 2.75
C TYR A 112 5.35 -13.97 3.53
N LEU A 113 5.66 -14.75 4.56
CA LEU A 113 4.72 -15.09 5.63
C LEU A 113 5.21 -14.52 6.96
N ALA A 114 4.30 -14.37 7.91
CA ALA A 114 4.65 -13.96 9.26
C ALA A 114 3.81 -14.68 10.30
N ALA A 115 4.42 -15.03 11.43
CA ALA A 115 3.75 -15.58 12.58
C ALA A 115 3.96 -14.69 13.82
N ILE A 116 2.92 -14.55 14.63
CA ILE A 116 3.00 -13.91 15.94
C ILE A 116 2.50 -14.89 17.00
N SER A 117 3.32 -15.19 17.99
CA SER A 117 2.92 -15.98 19.16
C SER A 117 2.01 -15.16 20.06
N ALA A 118 0.79 -15.64 20.32
CA ALA A 118 -0.14 -14.96 21.24
C ALA A 118 0.37 -14.98 22.69
N GLU A 119 1.19 -15.97 23.05
CA GLU A 119 1.75 -16.14 24.40
C GLU A 119 2.87 -15.13 24.65
N THR A 120 3.91 -15.16 23.82
CA THR A 120 5.15 -14.41 24.04
C THR A 120 5.16 -13.05 23.34
N GLY A 121 4.33 -12.88 22.30
CA GLY A 121 4.41 -11.75 21.38
C GLY A 121 5.58 -11.80 20.41
N GLU A 122 6.34 -12.91 20.42
CA GLU A 122 7.42 -13.14 19.47
C GLU A 122 6.88 -13.12 18.04
N THR A 123 7.60 -12.42 17.17
CA THR A 123 7.25 -12.26 15.76
C THR A 123 8.33 -12.90 14.89
N THR A 124 7.92 -13.81 14.01
CA THR A 124 8.80 -14.49 13.07
C THR A 124 8.37 -14.15 11.64
N LEU A 125 9.32 -13.73 10.81
CA LEU A 125 9.13 -13.54 9.37
C LEU A 125 9.72 -14.73 8.62
N PHE A 126 8.99 -15.22 7.63
CA PHE A 126 9.43 -16.28 6.74
C PHE A 126 9.62 -15.67 5.36
N MET A 127 10.89 -15.58 4.96
CA MET A 127 11.30 -15.12 3.64
C MET A 127 11.18 -16.26 2.62
N PRO A 128 10.75 -15.98 1.37
CA PRO A 128 10.80 -16.97 0.30
C PRO A 128 12.25 -17.43 0.06
N ARG A 129 12.41 -18.71 -0.29
CA ARG A 129 13.72 -19.23 -0.67
C ARG A 129 13.95 -18.90 -2.13
N LEU A 130 14.84 -17.93 -2.39
CA LEU A 130 15.21 -17.53 -3.74
C LEU A 130 16.27 -18.50 -4.31
N PRO A 131 16.14 -18.97 -5.56
CA PRO A 131 17.20 -19.69 -6.27
C PRO A 131 18.41 -18.80 -6.55
N GLU A 132 19.57 -19.41 -6.80
CA GLU A 132 20.83 -18.68 -7.03
C GLU A 132 20.78 -17.79 -8.29
N GLU A 133 19.98 -18.16 -9.28
CA GLU A 133 19.80 -17.42 -10.53
C GLU A 133 19.14 -16.03 -10.32
N ASP A 134 18.34 -15.86 -9.27
CA ASP A 134 17.67 -14.57 -8.98
C ASP A 134 18.68 -13.46 -8.66
N ALA A 135 19.86 -13.81 -8.13
CA ALA A 135 20.91 -12.83 -7.84
C ALA A 135 21.41 -12.10 -9.11
N VAL A 136 21.22 -12.68 -10.29
CA VAL A 136 21.59 -12.06 -11.57
C VAL A 136 20.53 -11.04 -12.03
N TRP A 137 19.25 -11.30 -11.74
CA TRP A 137 18.12 -10.57 -12.31
C TRP A 137 17.49 -9.56 -11.34
N MET A 138 17.36 -9.94 -10.06
CA MET A 138 16.60 -9.21 -9.05
C MET A 138 17.50 -8.40 -8.09
N GLY A 139 18.77 -8.83 -7.95
CA GLY A 139 19.81 -8.15 -7.17
C GLY A 139 20.10 -8.74 -5.80
#